data_AF-A0A958TA96-F1
#
_entry.id   AF-A0A958TA96-F1
#
_cell.length_a   1.000
_cell.length_b   1.000
_cell.length_c   1.000
_cell.angle_alpha   90.00
_cell.angle_beta   90.00
_cell.angle_gamma   90.00
#
_symmetry.space_group_name_H-M   'P 1'
#
loop_
_entity.id
_entity.type
_entity.pdbx_description
1 polymer ?
#
loop_
_entity_poly.entity_id
_entity_poly.type
_entity_poly.pdbx_seq_one_letter_code
_entity_poly.pdbx_strand_id
1 'polypeptide(L)'
;NAPYLITDLIHLQLSSGKLFWLDALVISSFAINGLLCYLYSIKDMKALLQEHAPKKWITLGFHLVPFLVAYGVFLGRFLRYNSWDILHQPFRIALDSLLILVNPVTHYKIWLFTIVFGGFLNLINKLHLTFEKRN
;
A
#
# COMPACT_ATOMS: atom_id res chain seq x y z
N ASN A 1 3.13 -6.07 -1.11
CA ASN A 1 2.24 -7.26 -1.13
C ASN A 1 1.12 -7.20 -0.10
N ALA A 2 1.39 -6.98 1.19
CA ALA A 2 0.32 -7.00 2.21
C ALA A 2 -0.86 -6.03 1.92
N PRO A 3 -0.64 -4.71 1.67
CA PRO A 3 -1.74 -3.81 1.27
C PRO A 3 -2.30 -4.07 -0.14
N TYR A 4 -1.55 -4.78 -1.00
CA TYR A 4 -1.99 -5.10 -2.37
C TYR A 4 -3.22 -6.02 -2.36
N LEU A 5 -3.33 -6.92 -1.39
CA LEU A 5 -4.46 -7.85 -1.23
C LEU A 5 -5.80 -7.14 -1.07
N ILE A 6 -5.81 -5.91 -0.54
CA ILE A 6 -7.04 -5.10 -0.45
C ILE A 6 -7.60 -4.80 -1.85
N THR A 7 -6.74 -4.63 -2.84
CA THR A 7 -7.17 -4.35 -4.22
C THR A 7 -7.75 -5.58 -4.93
N ASP A 8 -7.56 -6.78 -4.38
CA ASP A 8 -8.13 -8.01 -4.94
C ASP A 8 -9.63 -8.15 -4.67
N LEU A 9 -10.21 -7.33 -3.78
CA LEU A 9 -11.67 -7.20 -3.62
C LEU A 9 -12.36 -6.79 -4.93
N ILE A 10 -11.64 -6.13 -5.84
CA ILE A 10 -12.10 -5.81 -7.19
C ILE A 10 -12.44 -7.08 -7.99
N HIS A 11 -11.97 -8.27 -7.63
CA HIS A 11 -12.31 -9.50 -8.34
C HIS A 11 -13.67 -10.09 -7.93
N LEU A 12 -14.29 -9.61 -6.86
CA LEU A 12 -15.60 -10.09 -6.41
C LEU A 12 -16.72 -9.81 -7.41
N GLN A 13 -16.58 -8.80 -8.25
CA GLN A 13 -17.52 -8.50 -9.36
C GLN A 13 -17.47 -9.55 -10.49
N LEU A 14 -16.45 -10.41 -10.54
CA LEU A 14 -16.35 -11.52 -11.48
C LEU A 14 -16.92 -12.84 -10.91
N SER A 15 -17.28 -12.87 -9.63
CA SER A 15 -17.80 -14.07 -8.97
C SER A 15 -19.21 -14.41 -9.46
N SER A 16 -19.47 -15.71 -9.62
CA SER A 16 -20.82 -16.22 -9.87
C SER A 16 -21.72 -16.08 -8.63
N GLY A 17 -23.01 -15.82 -8.82
CA GLY A 17 -23.93 -15.49 -7.71
C GLY A 17 -24.11 -16.57 -6.64
N LYS A 18 -23.85 -17.86 -6.94
CA LYS A 18 -24.01 -18.96 -5.98
C LYS A 18 -22.88 -19.06 -4.95
N LEU A 19 -21.65 -18.72 -5.33
CA LEU A 19 -20.46 -18.82 -4.48
C LEU A 19 -19.93 -17.47 -4.01
N PHE A 20 -20.60 -16.37 -4.37
CA PHE A 20 -20.21 -15.01 -4.01
C PHE A 20 -19.92 -14.82 -2.51
N TRP A 21 -20.72 -15.41 -1.63
CA TRP A 21 -20.51 -15.30 -0.19
C TRP A 21 -19.19 -15.95 0.27
N LEU A 22 -18.80 -17.07 -0.36
CA LEU A 22 -17.56 -17.77 -0.05
C LEU A 22 -16.37 -16.98 -0.59
N ASP A 23 -16.43 -16.52 -1.84
CA ASP A 23 -15.37 -15.71 -2.46
C ASP A 23 -15.15 -14.40 -1.68
N ALA A 24 -16.24 -13.74 -1.27
CA ALA A 24 -16.19 -12.56 -0.41
C ALA A 24 -15.50 -12.84 0.92
N LEU A 25 -15.85 -13.95 1.58
CA LEU A 25 -15.25 -14.34 2.86
C LEU A 25 -13.75 -14.65 2.72
N VAL A 26 -13.38 -15.42 1.69
CA VAL A 26 -11.98 -15.81 1.44
C VAL A 26 -11.12 -14.60 1.12
N ILE A 27 -11.52 -13.79 0.13
CA ILE A 27 -10.75 -12.60 -0.27
C ILE A 27 -10.67 -11.59 0.87
N SER A 28 -11.77 -11.36 1.60
CA SER A 28 -11.75 -10.45 2.75
C SER A 28 -10.87 -10.95 3.88
N SER A 29 -10.83 -12.27 4.14
CA SER A 29 -9.92 -12.86 5.12
C SER A 29 -8.47 -12.58 4.77
N PHE A 30 -8.05 -12.81 3.52
CA PHE A 30 -6.70 -12.49 3.07
C PHE A 30 -6.40 -10.98 3.13
N ALA A 31 -7.36 -10.13 2.74
CA ALA A 31 -7.20 -8.68 2.79
C ALA A 31 -7.03 -8.16 4.22
N ILE A 32 -7.83 -8.65 5.18
CA ILE A 32 -7.73 -8.27 6.59
C ILE A 32 -6.40 -8.76 7.19
N ASN A 33 -6.04 -10.02 6.97
CA ASN A 33 -4.77 -10.55 7.47
C ASN A 33 -3.58 -9.79 6.88
N GLY A 34 -3.60 -9.52 5.57
CA GLY A 34 -2.59 -8.69 4.91
C GLY A 34 -2.48 -7.30 5.51
N LEU A 35 -3.62 -6.63 5.75
CA LEU A 35 -3.64 -5.32 6.39
C LEU A 35 -3.07 -5.37 7.81
N LEU A 36 -3.44 -6.36 8.63
CA LEU A 36 -2.88 -6.53 9.98
C LEU A 36 -1.37 -6.75 9.95
N CYS A 37 -0.88 -7.63 9.09
CA CYS A 37 0.56 -7.83 8.90
C CYS A 37 1.29 -6.54 8.52
N TYR A 38 0.69 -5.72 7.64
CA TYR A 38 1.23 -4.40 7.30
C TYR A 38 1.30 -3.47 8.52
N LEU A 39 0.24 -3.40 9.33
CA LEU A 39 0.19 -2.53 10.51
C LEU A 39 1.25 -2.91 11.55
N TYR A 40 1.35 -4.20 11.88
CA TYR A 40 2.37 -4.69 12.81
C TYR A 40 3.78 -4.47 12.28
N SER A 41 4.04 -4.77 11.01
CA SER A 41 5.34 -4.53 10.38
C SER A 41 5.75 -3.06 10.44
N ILE A 42 4.82 -2.14 10.14
CA ILE A 42 5.08 -0.69 10.21
C ILE A 42 5.39 -0.25 11.64
N LYS A 43 4.67 -0.77 12.64
CA LYS A 43 4.92 -0.48 14.05
C LYS A 43 6.30 -0.96 14.49
N ASP A 44 6.64 -2.21 14.20
CA ASP A 44 7.90 -2.83 14.61
C ASP A 44 9.09 -2.12 13.95
N MET A 45 9.00 -1.86 12.63
CA MET A 45 10.02 -1.09 11.91
C MET A 45 10.18 0.32 12.47
N LYS A 46 9.09 0.96 12.90
CA LYS A 46 9.16 2.28 13.53
C LYS A 46 9.89 2.23 14.86
N ALA A 47 9.62 1.23 15.69
CA ALA A 47 10.29 1.06 16.98
C ALA A 47 11.80 0.83 16.79
N LEU A 48 12.18 -0.10 15.91
CA LEU A 48 13.59 -0.41 15.61
C LEU A 48 14.35 0.79 15.04
N LEU A 49 13.75 1.55 14.13
CA LEU A 49 14.40 2.72 13.53
C LEU A 49 14.53 3.90 14.50
N GLN A 50 13.67 4.00 15.52
CA GLN A 50 13.78 5.03 16.55
C GLN A 50 14.97 4.82 17.49
N GLU A 51 15.54 3.63 17.56
CA GLU A 51 16.76 3.34 18.30
C GLU A 51 18.02 3.86 17.58
N HIS A 52 17.95 4.00 16.25
CA HIS A 52 19.11 4.30 15.41
C HIS A 52 19.07 5.70 14.76
N ALA A 53 17.94 6.42 14.84
CA ALA A 53 17.75 7.69 14.16
C ALA A 53 16.85 8.67 14.95
N PRO A 54 16.93 9.99 14.67
CA PRO A 54 16.15 10.98 15.40
C PRO A 54 14.64 10.78 15.23
N LYS A 55 13.92 10.76 16.35
CA LYS A 55 12.47 10.51 16.41
C LYS A 55 11.65 11.40 15.44
N LYS A 56 12.09 12.64 15.20
CA LYS A 56 11.43 13.58 14.28
C LYS A 56 11.43 13.08 12.83
N TRP A 57 12.60 12.67 12.33
CA TRP A 57 12.75 12.17 10.96
C TRP A 57 12.00 10.86 10.77
N ILE A 58 12.10 9.95 11.75
CA ILE A 58 11.35 8.68 11.71
C ILE A 58 9.84 8.94 11.68
N THR A 59 9.32 9.81 12.56
CA THR A 59 7.89 10.11 12.59
C THR A 59 7.40 10.71 11.27
N LEU A 60 8.16 11.62 10.67
CA LEU A 60 7.84 12.18 9.36
C LEU A 60 7.85 11.10 8.25
N GLY A 61 8.91 10.29 8.20
CA GLY A 61 9.04 9.21 7.23
C GLY A 61 7.87 8.22 7.29
N PHE A 62 7.46 7.82 8.50
CA PHE A 62 6.33 6.92 8.70
C PHE A 62 4.96 7.50 8.33
N HIS A 63 4.83 8.82 8.18
CA HIS A 63 3.64 9.42 7.56
C HIS A 63 3.69 9.39 6.03
N LEU A 64 4.87 9.32 5.43
CA LEU A 64 5.07 9.27 3.98
C LEU A 64 5.06 7.84 3.42
N VAL A 65 5.55 6.87 4.21
CA VAL A 65 5.60 5.44 3.82
C VAL A 65 4.28 4.91 3.27
N PRO A 66 3.09 5.17 3.88
CA PRO A 66 1.82 4.68 3.33
C PRO A 66 1.54 5.16 1.90
N PHE A 67 1.97 6.36 1.54
CA PHE A 67 1.83 6.91 0.19
C PHE A 67 2.80 6.25 -0.80
N LEU A 68 4.04 5.99 -0.38
CA LEU A 68 5.00 5.22 -1.19
C LEU A 68 4.50 3.79 -1.42
N VAL A 69 3.92 3.17 -0.41
CA VAL A 69 3.30 1.85 -0.51
C VAL A 69 2.11 1.88 -1.46
N ALA A 70 1.23 2.89 -1.37
CA ALA A 70 0.12 3.05 -2.29
C ALA A 70 0.58 3.24 -3.75
N TYR A 71 1.63 4.04 -3.97
CA TYR A 71 2.23 4.20 -5.28
C TYR A 71 2.78 2.87 -5.82
N GLY A 72 3.51 2.11 -5.00
CA GLY A 72 4.01 0.78 -5.37
C GLY A 72 2.89 -0.22 -5.69
N VAL A 73 1.79 -0.21 -4.94
CA VAL A 73 0.59 -1.01 -5.23
C VAL A 73 0.02 -0.62 -6.59
N PHE A 74 -0.05 0.67 -6.91
CA PHE A 74 -0.51 1.12 -8.23
C PHE A 74 0.38 0.59 -9.36
N LEU A 75 1.71 0.74 -9.22
CA LEU A 75 2.67 0.25 -10.21
C LEU A 75 2.51 -1.25 -10.45
N GLY A 76 2.41 -2.04 -9.38
CA GLY A 76 2.21 -3.49 -9.50
C GLY A 76 0.84 -3.88 -10.06
N ARG A 77 -0.23 -3.16 -9.70
CA ARG A 77 -1.60 -3.54 -10.08
C ARG A 77 -1.94 -3.13 -11.51
N PHE A 78 -1.59 -1.90 -11.89
CA PHE A 78 -2.02 -1.30 -13.15
C PHE A 78 -0.92 -1.34 -14.21
N LEU A 79 0.34 -1.05 -13.84
CA LEU A 79 1.47 -1.16 -14.77
C LEU A 79 2.07 -2.57 -14.81
N ARG A 80 1.64 -3.47 -13.91
CA ARG A 80 2.08 -4.87 -13.82
C ARG A 80 3.58 -5.04 -13.60
N TYR A 81 4.21 -4.05 -12.96
CA TYR A 81 5.60 -4.14 -12.57
C TYR A 81 5.78 -5.12 -11.40
N ASN A 82 6.68 -6.07 -11.58
CA ASN A 82 7.10 -7.02 -10.56
C ASN A 82 8.52 -6.70 -10.08
N SER A 83 8.92 -7.27 -8.95
CA SER A 83 10.29 -7.10 -8.42
C SER A 83 11.38 -7.57 -9.41
N TRP A 84 11.04 -8.48 -10.31
CA TRP A 84 11.94 -8.97 -11.36
C TRP A 84 12.24 -7.92 -12.44
N ASP A 85 11.29 -7.04 -12.73
CA ASP A 85 11.45 -5.98 -13.74
C ASP A 85 12.48 -4.93 -13.28
N ILE A 86 12.63 -4.74 -11.97
CA ILE A 86 13.63 -3.86 -11.37
C ILE A 86 15.05 -4.36 -11.69
N LEU A 87 15.26 -5.69 -11.73
CA LEU A 87 16.55 -6.28 -12.00
C LEU A 87 16.86 -6.32 -13.51
N HIS A 88 15.85 -6.57 -14.34
CA HIS A 88 16.05 -6.70 -15.78
C HIS A 88 15.97 -5.39 -16.57
N GLN A 89 15.15 -4.44 -16.14
CA GLN A 89 14.90 -3.19 -16.86
C GLN A 89 14.78 -1.98 -15.90
N PRO A 90 15.80 -1.70 -15.06
CA PRO A 90 15.74 -0.63 -14.07
C PRO A 90 15.50 0.75 -14.71
N PHE A 91 16.11 1.01 -15.87
CA PHE A 91 15.97 2.29 -16.59
C PHE A 91 14.54 2.55 -17.07
N ARG A 92 13.80 1.49 -17.44
CA ARG A 92 12.42 1.63 -17.92
C ARG A 92 11.49 2.06 -16.79
N ILE A 93 11.61 1.42 -15.62
CA ILE A 93 10.82 1.77 -14.44
C ILE A 93 11.16 3.18 -13.96
N ALA A 94 12.43 3.56 -13.98
CA ALA A 94 12.86 4.91 -13.62
C ALA A 94 12.29 5.97 -14.58
N LEU A 95 12.33 5.71 -15.89
CA LEU A 95 11.82 6.63 -16.90
C LEU A 95 10.30 6.78 -16.81
N ASP A 96 9.55 5.70 -16.63
CA ASP A 96 8.10 5.76 -16.44
C ASP A 96 7.73 6.49 -15.15
N SER A 97 8.45 6.24 -14.05
CA SER A 97 8.26 6.97 -12.80
C SER A 97 8.51 8.46 -12.97
N LEU A 98 9.54 8.83 -13.75
CA LEU A 98 9.86 10.22 -14.07
C LEU A 98 8.78 10.87 -14.95
N LEU A 99 8.26 10.16 -15.96
CA LEU A 99 7.16 10.64 -16.79
C LEU A 99 5.88 10.90 -15.98
N ILE A 100 5.57 10.02 -15.01
CA ILE A 100 4.44 10.18 -14.09
C ILE A 100 4.62 11.41 -13.18
N LEU A 101 5.85 11.69 -12.76
CA LEU A 101 6.20 12.87 -11.96
C LEU A 101 6.12 14.17 -12.79
N VAL A 102 6.62 14.16 -14.02
CA VAL A 102 6.69 15.36 -14.89
C VAL A 102 5.32 15.72 -15.47
N ASN A 103 4.47 14.74 -15.76
CA ASN A 103 3.15 14.94 -16.35
C ASN A 103 2.00 14.51 -15.41
N PRO A 104 1.82 15.17 -14.24
CA PRO A 104 0.85 14.73 -13.24
C PRO A 104 -0.61 14.85 -13.71
N VAL A 105 -0.91 15.81 -14.61
CA VAL A 105 -2.25 16.01 -15.17
C VAL A 105 -2.66 14.83 -16.06
N THR A 106 -1.76 14.36 -16.92
CA THR A 106 -1.98 13.17 -17.77
C THR A 106 -2.13 11.91 -16.93
N HIS A 107 -1.38 11.82 -15.83
CA HIS A 107 -1.33 10.67 -14.93
C HIS A 107 -2.18 10.84 -13.66
N TYR A 108 -3.25 11.63 -13.72
CA TYR A 108 -4.05 12.00 -12.54
C TYR A 108 -4.60 10.79 -11.77
N LYS A 109 -4.90 9.67 -12.45
CA LYS A 109 -5.40 8.43 -11.82
C LYS A 109 -4.40 7.83 -10.84
N ILE A 110 -3.10 7.88 -11.16
CA ILE A 110 -2.02 7.38 -10.30
C ILE A 110 -1.97 8.20 -9.02
N TRP A 111 -1.98 9.52 -9.16
CA TRP A 111 -1.92 10.45 -8.04
C TRP A 111 -3.16 10.36 -7.15
N LEU A 112 -4.35 10.31 -7.76
CA LEU A 112 -5.61 10.12 -7.05
C LEU A 112 -5.60 8.83 -6.24
N PHE A 113 -5.22 7.70 -6.85
CA PHE A 113 -5.10 6.42 -6.15
C PHE A 113 -4.08 6.50 -5.01
N THR A 114 -2.90 7.04 -5.28
CA THR A 114 -1.81 7.13 -4.29
C THR A 114 -2.22 7.97 -3.08
N ILE A 115 -2.89 9.10 -3.29
CA ILE A 115 -3.35 9.99 -2.22
C ILE A 115 -4.49 9.32 -1.43
N VAL A 116 -5.50 8.80 -2.10
CA VAL A 116 -6.67 8.21 -1.45
C VAL A 116 -6.30 6.93 -0.69
N PHE A 117 -5.60 6.01 -1.36
CA PHE A 117 -5.21 4.73 -0.76
C PHE A 117 -4.11 4.91 0.29
N GLY A 118 -3.13 5.79 0.05
CA GLY A 118 -2.10 6.14 1.04
C GLY A 118 -2.70 6.83 2.26
N GLY A 119 -3.68 7.73 2.06
CA GLY A 119 -4.44 8.38 3.12
C GLY A 119 -5.24 7.37 3.95
N PHE A 120 -5.92 6.42 3.31
CA PHE A 120 -6.61 5.31 3.95
C PHE A 120 -5.66 4.48 4.84
N LEU A 121 -4.52 4.05 4.31
CA LEU A 121 -3.52 3.29 5.07
C LEU A 121 -2.94 4.09 6.25
N ASN A 122 -2.65 5.38 6.06
CA ASN A 122 -2.15 6.25 7.12
C ASN A 122 -3.20 6.46 8.22
N LEU A 123 -4.48 6.62 7.85
CA LEU A 123 -5.58 6.74 8.80
C LEU A 123 -5.73 5.48 9.65
N ILE A 124 -5.76 4.31 9.02
CA ILE A 124 -5.86 3.03 9.74
C ILE A 124 -4.68 2.84 10.67
N ASN A 125 -3.46 3.15 10.23
CA ASN A 125 -2.28 3.06 11.08
C ASN A 125 -2.39 3.98 12.31
N LYS A 126 -2.86 5.23 12.13
CA LYS A 126 -3.11 6.14 13.26
C LYS A 126 -4.17 5.62 14.22
N LEU A 127 -5.27 5.06 13.70
CA LEU A 127 -6.32 4.46 14.52
C LEU A 127 -5.78 3.29 15.33
N HIS A 128 -5.07 2.36 14.69
CA HIS A 128 -4.45 1.21 15.35
C HIS A 128 -3.54 1.62 16.51
N LEU A 129 -2.62 2.56 16.28
CA LEU A 129 -1.73 3.08 17.32
C LEU A 129 -2.47 3.83 18.44
N THR A 130 -3.64 4.41 18.16
CA THR A 130 -4.47 5.09 19.17
C THR A 130 -5.19 4.08 20.06
N PHE A 131 -5.68 2.98 19.50
CA PHE A 131 -6.31 1.90 20.26
C PHE A 131 -5.31 1.18 21.16
N GLU A 132 -4.12 0.87 20.67
CA GLU A 132 -3.11 0.21 21.49
C GLU A 132 -2.64 1.06 22.68
N LYS A 133 -2.56 2.39 22.55
CA LYS A 133 -2.19 3.27 23.67
C LYS A 133 -3.23 3.35 24.78
N ARG A 134 -4.47 2.92 24.51
CA ARG A 134 -5.58 2.95 25.47
C ARG A 134 -5.69 1.67 26.30
N ASN A 135 -5.06 0.58 25.85
CA ASN A 135 -4.98 -0.70 26.54
C ASN A 135 -3.63 -0.83 27.26
#